data_AF-E9B4Q2-F1
#
_entry.id   AF-E9B4Q2-F1
#
_cell.length_a   1.000
_cell.length_b   1.000
_cell.length_c   1.000
_cell.angle_alpha   90.00
_cell.angle_beta   90.00
_cell.angle_gamma   90.00
#
_symmetry.space_group_name_H-M   'P 1'
#
loop_
_entity.id
_entity.type
_entity.pdbx_description
1 polymer ?
#
loop_
_entity_poly.entity_id
_entity_poly.type
_entity_poly.pdbx_seq_one_letter_code
_entity_poly.pdbx_strand_id
1 'polypeptide(L)'
;MPAQPTASSSSTARQKRSGSHKKNDLSIECSLRLPLPDTASASVLWRVLKTDPSLAGTVKEVYWWSEDPSQRTVAVTIQASSKRDLRSAVGSLLDQAKLVVRTLRVYPPTTAAATTAADAGLSTA
;
A
#
# COMPACT_ATOMS: atom_id res chain seq x y z
N MET A 1 32.93 -4.84 -70.46
CA MET A 1 33.98 -5.83 -70.14
C MET A 1 35.21 -5.05 -69.71
N PRO A 2 35.95 -5.33 -68.61
CA PRO A 2 35.93 -6.45 -67.62
C PRO A 2 35.68 -5.89 -66.17
N ALA A 3 35.85 -6.54 -65.01
CA ALA A 3 35.67 -7.88 -64.46
C ALA A 3 35.66 -7.71 -62.91
N GLN A 4 34.97 -8.63 -62.20
CA GLN A 4 35.11 -8.96 -60.76
C GLN A 4 36.60 -9.23 -60.37
N PRO A 5 37.05 -9.32 -59.08
CA PRO A 5 36.45 -10.20 -58.06
C PRO A 5 36.62 -9.86 -56.55
N THR A 6 35.77 -10.51 -55.76
CA THR A 6 35.98 -11.15 -54.44
C THR A 6 36.73 -10.44 -53.31
N ALA A 7 36.02 -10.27 -52.19
CA ALA A 7 36.50 -10.79 -50.91
C ALA A 7 35.30 -11.28 -50.08
N SER A 8 35.19 -12.60 -49.99
CA SER A 8 34.39 -13.31 -49.00
C SER A 8 35.17 -13.42 -47.69
N SER A 9 34.44 -13.77 -46.62
CA SER A 9 34.89 -14.28 -45.31
C SER A 9 34.96 -13.20 -44.22
N SER A 10 34.44 -13.38 -43.01
CA SER A 10 33.85 -14.55 -42.37
C SER A 10 33.03 -14.11 -41.16
N SER A 11 32.04 -14.93 -40.84
CA SER A 11 31.21 -14.89 -39.64
C SER A 11 32.02 -14.79 -38.34
N THR A 12 31.64 -13.84 -37.48
CA THR A 12 31.60 -14.10 -36.04
C THR A 12 30.16 -13.95 -35.57
N ALA A 13 29.57 -15.08 -35.20
CA ALA A 13 28.38 -15.11 -34.39
C ALA A 13 28.66 -14.37 -33.08
N ARG A 14 27.85 -13.37 -32.75
CA ARG A 14 27.61 -13.02 -31.36
C ARG A 14 26.13 -12.73 -31.13
N GLN A 15 25.47 -13.82 -30.79
CA GLN A 15 24.23 -13.89 -30.04
C GLN A 15 24.09 -12.81 -28.96
N LYS A 16 22.82 -12.40 -28.79
CA LYS A 16 22.17 -11.99 -27.54
C LYS A 16 22.85 -10.90 -26.72
N ARG A 17 22.23 -9.74 -26.72
CA ARG A 17 21.60 -9.20 -25.50
C ARG A 17 20.23 -8.67 -25.92
N SER A 18 19.20 -9.50 -25.87
CA SER A 18 18.29 -9.47 -24.71
C SER A 18 18.07 -8.01 -24.29
N GLY A 19 17.30 -7.26 -25.09
CA GLY A 19 16.69 -6.03 -24.62
C GLY A 19 15.86 -6.42 -23.42
N SER A 20 16.42 -6.13 -22.25
CA SER A 20 15.88 -6.47 -20.94
C SER A 20 14.40 -6.16 -20.96
N HIS A 21 13.56 -7.19 -20.80
CA HIS A 21 12.16 -7.00 -20.48
C HIS A 21 12.10 -5.94 -19.39
N LYS A 22 11.39 -4.84 -19.68
CA LYS A 22 11.02 -3.78 -18.74
C LYS A 22 10.75 -4.41 -17.38
N LYS A 23 11.73 -4.36 -16.47
CA LYS A 23 11.40 -4.37 -15.04
C LYS A 23 10.59 -3.10 -14.90
N ASN A 24 9.31 -3.22 -14.58
CA ASN A 24 8.45 -2.07 -14.38
C ASN A 24 9.17 -1.10 -13.42
N ASP A 25 9.69 0.00 -13.97
CA ASP A 25 10.41 1.04 -13.25
C ASP A 25 9.43 1.81 -12.38
N LEU A 26 8.90 1.15 -11.35
CA LEU A 26 8.29 1.81 -10.20
C LEU A 26 9.43 2.47 -9.43
N SER A 27 9.87 3.61 -9.95
CA SER A 27 11.08 4.32 -9.54
C SER A 27 10.84 5.31 -8.41
N ILE A 28 9.56 5.58 -8.10
CA ILE A 28 9.17 6.59 -7.11
C ILE A 28 8.31 5.91 -6.05
N GLU A 29 8.72 6.07 -4.80
CA GLU A 29 8.05 5.52 -3.63
C GLU A 29 7.59 6.65 -2.68
N CYS A 30 6.42 6.47 -2.07
CA CYS A 30 5.94 7.27 -0.96
C CYS A 30 5.53 6.35 0.18
N SER A 31 6.20 6.49 1.33
CA SER A 31 5.87 5.77 2.55
C SER A 31 5.19 6.72 3.54
N LEU A 32 4.05 6.31 4.07
CA LEU A 32 3.21 7.08 4.98
C LEU A 32 3.03 6.32 6.29
N ARG A 33 3.03 7.06 7.40
CA ARG A 33 2.73 6.53 8.73
C ARG A 33 1.48 7.23 9.24
N LEU A 34 0.47 6.44 9.60
CA LEU A 34 -0.84 6.90 10.02
C LEU A 34 -1.06 6.46 11.48
N PRO A 35 -0.63 7.27 12.46
CA PRO A 35 -0.86 6.98 13.88
C PRO A 35 -2.32 7.20 14.24
N LEU A 36 -2.87 6.30 15.07
CA LEU A 36 -4.23 6.35 15.59
C LEU A 36 -4.23 6.33 17.13
N PRO A 37 -5.32 6.80 17.77
CA PRO A 37 -5.37 6.88 19.23
C PRO A 37 -5.30 5.51 19.91
N ASP A 38 -5.85 4.48 19.27
CA ASP A 38 -5.97 3.14 19.81
C ASP A 38 -5.79 2.05 18.73
N THR A 39 -5.47 0.84 19.19
CA THR A 39 -5.18 -0.33 18.36
C THR A 39 -6.41 -0.85 17.60
N ALA A 40 -7.62 -0.70 18.16
CA ALA A 40 -8.84 -1.17 17.52
C ALA A 40 -9.16 -0.31 16.28
N SER A 41 -9.08 1.01 16.43
CA SER A 41 -9.17 1.98 15.33
C SER A 41 -8.11 1.72 14.27
N ALA A 42 -6.87 1.46 14.68
CA ALA A 42 -5.78 1.11 13.77
C ALA A 42 -6.04 -0.18 13.01
N SER A 43 -6.63 -1.18 13.67
CA SER A 43 -6.97 -2.46 13.05
C SER A 43 -8.05 -2.30 11.98
N VAL A 44 -9.07 -1.48 12.25
CA VAL A 44 -10.10 -1.16 11.26
C VAL A 44 -9.49 -0.43 10.07
N LEU A 45 -8.68 0.61 10.30
CA LEU A 45 -8.03 1.35 9.22
C LEU A 45 -7.13 0.44 8.37
N TRP A 46 -6.29 -0.39 9.00
CA TRP A 46 -5.42 -1.34 8.31
C TRP A 46 -6.20 -2.28 7.40
N ARG A 47 -7.31 -2.87 7.89
CA ARG A 47 -8.16 -3.76 7.08
C ARG A 47 -8.76 -3.02 5.89
N VAL A 48 -9.34 -1.84 6.11
CA VAL A 48 -9.97 -1.07 5.03
C VAL A 48 -8.94 -0.70 3.96
N LEU A 49 -7.79 -0.16 4.35
CA LEU A 49 -6.75 0.24 3.40
C LEU A 49 -6.11 -0.94 2.66
N LYS A 50 -6.06 -2.12 3.28
CA LYS A 50 -5.52 -3.33 2.66
C LYS A 50 -6.48 -3.96 1.65
N THR A 51 -7.79 -3.87 1.88
CA THR A 51 -8.82 -4.38 0.96
C THR A 51 -9.13 -3.41 -0.18
N ASP A 52 -8.92 -2.11 0.05
CA ASP A 52 -9.10 -1.07 -0.96
C ASP A 52 -8.18 -1.33 -2.18
N PRO A 53 -8.69 -1.31 -3.42
CA PRO A 53 -7.90 -1.60 -4.60
C PRO A 53 -6.84 -0.51 -4.88
N SER A 54 -5.67 -0.94 -5.36
CA SER A 54 -4.64 -0.02 -5.85
C SER A 54 -5.06 0.63 -7.16
N LEU A 55 -4.66 1.89 -7.38
CA LEU A 55 -4.86 2.54 -8.67
C LEU A 55 -3.97 1.90 -9.75
N ALA A 56 -4.46 1.86 -10.98
CA ALA A 56 -3.70 1.36 -12.12
C ALA A 56 -2.35 2.10 -12.25
N GLY A 57 -1.28 1.35 -12.49
CA GLY A 57 0.08 1.90 -12.57
C GLY A 57 0.76 2.14 -11.22
N THR A 58 0.14 1.72 -10.11
CA THR A 58 0.73 1.78 -8.76
C THR A 58 0.72 0.43 -8.05
N VAL A 59 1.65 0.28 -7.11
CA VAL A 59 1.70 -0.84 -6.16
C VAL A 59 1.52 -0.26 -4.77
N LYS A 60 0.59 -0.81 -4.00
CA LYS A 60 0.29 -0.38 -2.63
C LYS A 60 0.53 -1.55 -1.68
N GLU A 61 1.34 -1.31 -0.65
CA GLU A 61 1.59 -2.24 0.43
C GLU A 61 1.16 -1.61 1.76
N VAL A 62 0.39 -2.36 2.54
CA VAL A 62 -0.16 -1.90 3.82
C VAL A 62 0.25 -2.88 4.91
N TYR A 63 0.95 -2.37 5.93
CA TYR A 63 1.54 -3.18 6.99
C TYR A 63 1.47 -2.45 8.34
N TRP A 64 1.69 -3.22 9.40
CA TRP A 64 1.82 -2.68 10.74
C TRP A 64 3.19 -2.04 10.90
N TRP A 65 3.25 -0.84 11.48
CA TRP A 65 4.53 -0.21 11.74
C TRP A 65 5.29 -0.99 12.83
N SER A 66 6.41 -1.60 12.45
CA SER A 66 7.15 -2.53 13.32
C SER A 66 7.82 -1.85 14.53
N GLU A 67 8.13 -0.55 14.43
CA GLU A 67 8.71 0.19 15.56
C GLU A 67 7.65 0.69 16.56
N ASP A 68 6.35 0.50 16.28
CA ASP A 68 5.27 0.81 17.22
C ASP A 68 4.80 -0.46 17.95
N PRO A 69 5.29 -0.73 19.18
CA PRO A 69 4.90 -1.93 19.93
C PRO A 69 3.43 -1.93 20.31
N SER A 70 2.75 -0.78 20.28
CA SER A 70 1.33 -0.66 20.61
C SER A 70 0.41 -0.98 19.42
N GLN A 71 0.98 -1.23 18.23
CA GLN A 71 0.24 -1.47 16.98
C GLN A 71 -0.84 -0.41 16.70
N ARG A 72 -0.55 0.85 16.99
CA ARG A 72 -1.45 1.99 16.77
C ARG A 72 -1.17 2.71 15.45
N THR A 73 -0.06 2.37 14.81
CA THR A 73 0.41 3.03 13.60
C THR A 73 0.30 2.09 12.41
N VAL A 74 -0.49 2.50 11.42
CA VAL A 74 -0.58 1.81 10.12
C VAL A 74 0.43 2.45 9.17
N ALA A 75 1.27 1.62 8.55
CA ALA A 75 2.21 2.07 7.53
C ALA A 75 1.72 1.67 6.14
N VAL A 76 1.89 2.57 5.19
CA VAL A 76 1.51 2.36 3.80
C VAL A 76 2.66 2.78 2.90
N THR A 77 3.05 1.91 1.99
CA THR A 77 4.03 2.21 0.94
C THR A 77 3.32 2.17 -0.41
N ILE A 78 3.46 3.24 -1.19
CA ILE A 78 2.95 3.32 -2.55
C ILE A 78 4.13 3.53 -3.49
N GLN A 79 4.26 2.64 -4.47
CA GLN A 79 5.22 2.76 -5.55
C GLN A 79 4.50 3.05 -6.86
N ALA A 80 5.09 3.92 -7.68
CA ALA A 80 4.53 4.31 -8.97
C ALA A 80 5.64 4.56 -10.00
N SER A 81 5.26 4.46 -11.28
CA SER A 81 6.15 4.78 -12.40
C SER A 81 6.17 6.26 -12.76
N SER A 82 5.18 7.03 -12.27
CA SER A 82 5.09 8.47 -12.50
C SER A 82 4.66 9.22 -11.24
N LYS A 83 5.12 10.47 -11.12
CA LYS A 83 4.72 11.37 -10.02
C LYS A 83 3.22 11.68 -10.03
N ARG A 84 2.59 11.69 -11.22
CA ARG A 84 1.15 11.93 -11.38
C ARG A 84 0.34 10.78 -10.77
N ASP A 85 0.73 9.54 -11.07
CA ASP A 85 0.05 8.36 -10.55
C ASP A 85 0.27 8.23 -9.05
N LEU A 86 1.50 8.50 -8.58
CA LEU A 86 1.81 8.54 -7.15
C LEU A 86 0.95 9.57 -6.41
N ARG A 87 0.87 10.80 -6.93
CA ARG A 87 0.04 11.87 -6.34
C ARG A 87 -1.43 11.47 -6.29
N SER A 88 -1.94 10.86 -7.36
CA SER A 88 -3.34 10.43 -7.44
C SER A 88 -3.63 9.30 -6.44
N ALA A 89 -2.73 8.32 -6.33
CA ALA A 89 -2.85 7.21 -5.39
C ALA A 89 -2.74 7.65 -3.93
N VAL A 90 -1.77 8.51 -3.60
CA VAL A 90 -1.63 9.08 -2.25
C VAL A 90 -2.86 9.92 -1.89
N GLY A 91 -3.36 10.74 -2.81
CA GLY A 91 -4.58 11.54 -2.58
C GLY A 91 -5.79 10.65 -2.27
N SER A 92 -6.04 9.66 -3.12
CA SER A 92 -7.13 8.68 -2.94
C SER A 92 -7.01 7.92 -1.62
N LEU A 93 -5.80 7.47 -1.25
CA LEU A 93 -5.54 6.78 0.01
C LEU A 93 -5.88 7.67 1.21
N LEU A 94 -5.43 8.93 1.20
CA LEU A 94 -5.66 9.86 2.31
C LEU A 94 -7.13 10.25 2.45
N ASP A 95 -7.85 10.40 1.33
CA ASP A 95 -9.29 10.65 1.37
C ASP A 95 -10.05 9.46 1.97
N GLN A 96 -9.67 8.24 1.61
CA GLN A 96 -10.24 7.03 2.21
C GLN A 96 -9.90 6.91 3.69
N ALA A 97 -8.64 7.12 4.08
CA ALA A 97 -8.23 7.10 5.48
C ALA A 97 -8.97 8.15 6.31
N LYS A 98 -9.13 9.35 5.77
CA LYS A 98 -9.89 10.44 6.39
C LYS A 98 -11.36 10.08 6.57
N LEU A 99 -11.98 9.43 5.58
CA LEU A 99 -13.35 8.93 5.70
C LEU A 99 -13.46 7.92 6.84
N VAL A 100 -12.57 6.93 6.88
CA VAL A 100 -12.54 5.92 7.95
C VAL A 100 -12.37 6.57 9.32
N VAL A 101 -11.41 7.48 9.48
CA VAL A 101 -11.18 8.17 10.77
C VAL A 101 -12.41 8.99 11.19
N ARG A 102 -13.09 9.66 10.25
CA ARG A 102 -14.35 10.36 10.54
C ARG A 102 -15.44 9.39 10.96
N THR A 103 -15.58 8.26 10.29
CA THR A 103 -16.53 7.21 10.65
C THR A 103 -16.24 6.67 12.04
N LEU A 104 -14.98 6.39 12.38
CA LEU A 104 -14.58 5.91 13.71
C LEU A 104 -14.81 6.95 14.81
N ARG A 105 -14.77 8.25 14.50
CA ARG A 105 -15.13 9.30 15.47
C ARG A 105 -16.62 9.31 15.80
N VAL A 106 -17.46 8.97 14.83
CA VAL A 106 -18.92 8.90 15.03
C VAL A 106 -19.32 7.54 15.61
N TYR A 107 -18.67 6.49 15.14
CA TYR A 107 -18.91 5.09 15.51
C TYR A 107 -17.59 4.47 15.97
N PRO A 108 -17.15 4.78 17.20
CA PRO A 108 -15.92 4.20 17.74
C PRO A 108 -16.05 2.67 17.79
N PRO A 109 -14.95 1.95 17.53
CA PRO A 109 -14.98 0.50 17.57
C PRO A 109 -15.33 0.10 19.00
N THR A 110 -16.46 -0.58 19.17
CA THR A 110 -16.88 -1.07 20.48
C THR A 110 -15.83 -2.07 20.96
N THR A 111 -15.04 -1.68 21.95
CA THR A 111 -14.24 -2.64 22.72
C THR A 111 -15.22 -3.53 23.46
N ALA A 112 -15.64 -4.63 22.84
CA ALA A 112 -16.35 -5.71 23.52
C ALA A 112 -15.36 -6.43 24.45
N ALA A 113 -14.92 -5.75 25.51
CA ALA A 113 -14.25 -6.28 26.70
C ALA A 113 -13.76 -5.12 27.60
N ALA A 114 -14.67 -4.31 28.14
CA ALA A 114 -14.38 -3.57 29.38
C ALA A 114 -15.67 -3.12 30.07
N THR A 115 -15.85 -3.62 31.29
CA THR A 115 -16.69 -3.09 32.38
C THR A 115 -18.12 -3.64 32.49
N THR A 116 -18.19 -4.76 33.21
CA THR A 116 -19.18 -5.04 34.25
C THR A 116 -19.38 -3.83 35.18
N ALA A 117 -20.61 -3.32 35.29
CA ALA A 117 -21.20 -2.58 36.41
C ALA A 117 -22.66 -2.23 35.99
N ALA A 118 -23.73 -2.39 36.75
CA ALA A 118 -23.89 -2.56 38.18
C ALA A 118 -25.26 -3.19 38.48
N ASP A 119 -25.35 -3.89 39.62
CA ASP A 119 -26.51 -3.90 40.51
C ASP A 119 -27.88 -4.29 39.92
N ALA A 120 -28.17 -5.59 39.90
CA ALA A 120 -29.54 -6.08 40.06
C ALA A 120 -29.73 -6.51 41.53
N GLY A 121 -29.55 -5.54 42.44
CA GLY A 121 -30.16 -5.61 43.76
C GLY A 121 -31.59 -5.07 43.68
N LEU A 122 -32.50 -5.72 44.41
CA LEU A 122 -33.86 -5.26 44.77
C LEU A 122 -35.02 -5.62 43.82
N SER A 123 -35.65 -6.76 44.10
CA SER A 123 -37.11 -6.84 44.21
C SER A 123 -37.49 -7.78 45.35
N THR A 124 -37.81 -7.17 46.49
CA THR A 124 -38.67 -7.72 47.53
C THR A 124 -40.08 -7.90 46.99
N ALA A 125 -40.60 -9.12 47.01
CA ALA A 125 -41.96 -9.48 47.43
C ALA A 125 -42.04 -11.00 47.57
#